data_AF-A0A5R2NBV6-F1
#
_entry.id   AF-A0A5R2NBV6-F1
#
_cell.length_a   1.000
_cell.length_b   1.000
_cell.length_c   1.000
_cell.angle_alpha   90.00
_cell.angle_beta   90.00
_cell.angle_gamma   90.00
#
_symmetry.space_group_name_H-M   'P 1'
#
loop_
_entity.id
_entity.type
_entity.pdbx_description
1 polymer ?
#
loop_
_entity_poly.entity_id
_entity_poly.type
_entity_poly.pdbx_seq_one_letter_code
_entity_poly.pdbx_strand_id
1 'polypeptide(L)'
;MVEIYYRYVDPWTAGEVPFLQELPVARHTAKCVVLDEYGVDRFVLKNPEGRRYAYPTKELALMSYIIRKQRQMQHAANSHDIARANLEVAQKIERGEAMPAKGTLSFDGL
;
A
#
# COMPACT_ATOMS: atom_id res chain seq x y z
N MET A 1 -19.81 17.10 -19.21
CA MET A 1 -19.44 15.76 -18.70
C MET A 1 -18.43 15.96 -17.58
N VAL A 2 -18.61 15.30 -16.45
CA VAL A 2 -17.63 15.33 -15.34
C VAL A 2 -16.48 14.39 -15.70
N GLU A 3 -15.24 14.87 -15.62
CA GLU A 3 -14.06 14.01 -15.82
C GLU A 3 -13.94 13.04 -14.65
N ILE A 4 -13.68 11.75 -14.93
CA ILE A 4 -13.64 10.67 -13.93
C ILE A 4 -12.27 10.01 -13.94
N TYR A 5 -11.70 9.81 -12.76
CA TYR A 5 -10.51 8.99 -12.54
C TYR A 5 -10.92 7.66 -11.90
N TYR A 6 -10.11 6.63 -12.10
CA TYR A 6 -10.43 5.26 -11.77
C TYR A 6 -9.40 4.66 -10.82
N ARG A 7 -9.86 3.82 -9.89
CA ARG A 7 -9.00 3.03 -9.00
C ARG A 7 -9.64 1.67 -8.73
N TYR A 8 -8.92 0.59 -9.00
CA TYR A 8 -9.32 -0.73 -8.50
C TYR A 8 -8.93 -0.89 -7.02
N VAL A 9 -9.88 -1.34 -6.22
CA VAL A 9 -9.75 -1.50 -4.76
C VAL A 9 -9.96 -2.97 -4.40
N ASP A 10 -9.23 -3.41 -3.37
CA ASP A 10 -9.35 -4.77 -2.87
C ASP A 10 -10.77 -5.07 -2.38
N PRO A 11 -11.27 -6.29 -2.63
CA PRO A 11 -12.46 -6.77 -1.97
C PRO A 11 -12.21 -6.98 -0.48
N TRP A 12 -13.30 -7.07 0.28
CA TRP A 12 -13.23 -7.44 1.69
C TRP A 12 -12.85 -8.90 1.88
N THR A 13 -13.25 -9.77 0.95
CA THR A 13 -12.94 -11.20 0.97
C THR A 13 -11.83 -11.53 -0.02
N ALA A 14 -10.80 -12.26 0.43
CA ALA A 14 -9.73 -12.71 -0.45
C ALA A 14 -10.27 -13.62 -1.58
N GLY A 15 -9.80 -13.39 -2.81
CA GLY A 15 -10.19 -14.18 -3.99
C GLY A 15 -11.38 -13.63 -4.78
N GLU A 16 -12.09 -12.62 -4.26
CA GLU A 16 -13.14 -11.93 -5.00
C GLU A 16 -12.58 -10.96 -6.06
N VAL A 17 -13.45 -10.57 -7.00
CA VAL A 17 -13.14 -9.57 -8.02
C VAL A 17 -12.99 -8.19 -7.35
N PRO A 18 -11.98 -7.38 -7.71
CA PRO A 18 -11.81 -6.04 -7.15
C PRO A 18 -12.93 -5.08 -7.56
N PHE A 19 -13.23 -4.12 -6.70
CA PHE A 19 -14.17 -3.04 -7.01
C PHE A 19 -13.50 -1.98 -7.87
N LEU A 20 -14.20 -1.48 -8.89
CA LEU A 20 -13.80 -0.29 -9.62
C LEU A 20 -14.41 0.95 -8.97
N GLN A 21 -13.58 1.77 -8.35
CA GLN A 21 -13.97 3.07 -7.83
C GLN A 21 -13.86 4.13 -8.93
N GLU A 22 -14.95 4.87 -9.14
CA GLU A 22 -15.02 6.04 -10.02
C GLU A 22 -14.93 7.30 -9.16
N LEU A 23 -13.96 8.16 -9.45
CA LEU A 23 -13.57 9.32 -8.65
C LEU A 23 -13.74 10.58 -9.50
N PRO A 24 -14.80 11.37 -9.28
CA PRO A 24 -15.00 12.62 -10.00
C PRO A 24 -13.85 13.60 -9.78
N VAL A 25 -13.42 14.26 -10.85
CA VAL A 25 -12.48 15.37 -10.76
C VAL A 25 -13.21 16.60 -10.26
N ALA A 26 -12.87 17.06 -9.05
CA ALA A 26 -13.41 18.28 -8.48
C ALA A 26 -12.77 19.52 -9.14
N ARG A 27 -11.44 19.50 -9.33
CA ARG A 27 -10.69 20.60 -9.97
C ARG A 27 -9.30 20.17 -10.42
N HIS A 28 -8.76 20.93 -11.37
CA HIS A 28 -7.37 20.82 -11.79
C HIS A 28 -6.51 21.89 -11.11
N THR A 29 -5.27 21.54 -10.78
CA THR A 29 -4.22 22.49 -10.42
C THR A 29 -3.04 22.35 -11.38
N ALA A 30 -2.03 23.21 -11.26
CA ALA A 30 -0.83 23.12 -12.09
C ALA A 30 -0.10 21.76 -11.92
N LYS A 31 -0.08 21.22 -10.69
CA LYS A 31 0.68 19.99 -10.36
C LYS A 31 -0.19 18.76 -10.12
N CYS A 32 -1.48 18.94 -9.82
CA CYS A 32 -2.36 17.88 -9.38
C CYS A 32 -3.70 17.91 -10.13
N VAL A 33 -4.36 16.77 -10.10
CA VAL A 33 -5.80 16.64 -10.26
C VAL A 33 -6.36 16.40 -8.85
N VAL A 34 -7.37 17.15 -8.46
CA VAL A 34 -8.05 16.97 -7.17
C VAL A 34 -9.33 16.21 -7.42
N LEU A 35 -9.45 15.05 -6.77
CA LEU A 35 -10.61 14.17 -6.87
C LEU A 35 -11.50 14.38 -5.65
N ASP A 36 -12.81 14.29 -5.86
CA ASP A 36 -13.79 14.16 -4.78
C ASP A 36 -13.87 12.68 -4.37
N GLU A 37 -13.32 12.36 -3.21
CA GLU A 37 -13.43 11.05 -2.59
C GLU A 37 -14.38 11.13 -1.39
N TYR A 38 -15.67 10.96 -1.65
CA TYR A 38 -16.73 10.99 -0.62
C TYR A 38 -16.76 12.29 0.19
N GLY A 39 -16.63 13.44 -0.49
CA GLY A 39 -16.59 14.77 0.13
C GLY A 39 -15.21 15.18 0.62
N VAL A 40 -14.17 14.35 0.40
CA VAL A 40 -12.80 14.64 0.81
C VAL A 40 -11.91 14.85 -0.41
N ASP A 41 -11.16 15.96 -0.41
CA ASP A 41 -10.19 16.27 -1.44
C ASP A 41 -9.04 15.24 -1.46
N ARG A 42 -8.90 14.52 -2.57
CA ARG A 42 -7.78 13.62 -2.84
C ARG A 42 -6.88 14.19 -3.94
N PHE A 43 -5.65 14.55 -3.58
CA PHE A 43 -4.68 15.11 -4.53
C PHE A 43 -3.92 14.02 -5.28
N VAL A 44 -3.95 14.08 -6.61
CA VAL A 44 -3.28 13.14 -7.51
C VAL A 44 -2.31 13.88 -8.41
N LEU A 45 -1.00 13.61 -8.29
CA LEU A 45 0.03 14.28 -9.08
C LEU A 45 -0.14 14.03 -10.59
N LYS A 46 0.00 15.10 -11.39
CA LYS A 46 -0.03 15.04 -12.86
C LYS A 46 1.21 14.36 -13.44
N ASN A 47 2.38 14.51 -12.80
CA ASN A 47 3.59 13.80 -13.21
C ASN A 47 3.35 12.27 -13.13
N PRO A 48 3.53 11.51 -14.23
CA PRO A 48 3.41 10.05 -14.23
C PRO A 48 4.54 9.32 -13.49
N GLU A 49 5.65 9.99 -13.18
CA GLU A 49 6.77 9.44 -12.42
C GLU A 49 6.38 9.26 -10.95
N GLY A 50 5.92 8.06 -10.60
CA GLY A 50 5.68 7.68 -9.21
C GLY A 50 4.43 6.86 -8.97
N ARG A 51 4.11 6.66 -7.68
CA ARG A 51 2.90 5.97 -7.24
C ARG A 51 1.72 6.94 -7.31
N ARG A 52 0.94 6.87 -8.38
CA ARG A 52 -0.33 7.61 -8.51
C ARG A 52 -1.47 6.88 -7.80
N TYR A 53 -2.36 7.63 -7.14
CA TYR A 53 -3.52 7.07 -6.42
C TYR A 53 -4.60 6.52 -7.37
N ALA A 54 -5.00 7.28 -8.38
CA ALA A 54 -6.06 6.95 -9.34
C ALA A 54 -5.65 7.39 -10.75
N TYR A 55 -6.28 6.86 -11.80
CA TYR A 55 -5.81 7.01 -13.18
C TYR A 55 -6.93 7.47 -14.12
N PRO A 56 -6.62 8.20 -15.21
CA PRO A 56 -7.64 8.74 -16.11
C PRO A 56 -8.39 7.68 -16.92
N THR A 57 -7.89 6.43 -16.97
CA THR A 57 -8.56 5.32 -17.66
C THR A 57 -8.61 4.06 -16.79
N LYS A 58 -9.58 3.18 -17.09
CA LYS A 58 -9.76 1.90 -16.39
C LYS A 58 -8.57 0.98 -16.60
N GLU A 59 -7.97 0.99 -17.79
CA GLU A 59 -6.84 0.15 -18.17
C GLU A 59 -5.59 0.53 -17.37
N LEU A 60 -5.28 1.82 -17.26
CA LEU A 60 -4.17 2.31 -16.45
C LEU A 60 -4.38 2.02 -14.96
N ALA A 61 -5.62 2.14 -14.47
CA ALA A 61 -5.96 1.79 -13.10
C ALA A 61 -5.76 0.29 -12.82
N LEU A 62 -6.09 -0.58 -13.79
CA LEU A 62 -5.91 -2.02 -13.71
C LEU A 62 -4.42 -2.39 -13.70
N MET A 63 -3.63 -1.82 -14.61
CA MET A 63 -2.17 -2.01 -14.65
C MET A 63 -1.52 -1.63 -13.30
N SER A 64 -1.92 -0.48 -12.74
CA SER A 64 -1.46 -0.05 -11.42
C SER A 64 -1.87 -1.03 -10.32
N TYR A 65 -3.10 -1.54 -10.36
CA TYR A 65 -3.59 -2.51 -9.38
C TYR A 65 -2.77 -3.80 -9.42
N ILE A 66 -2.50 -4.35 -10.60
CA ILE A 66 -1.63 -5.54 -10.78
C ILE A 66 -0.26 -5.30 -10.15
N ILE A 67 0.38 -4.16 -10.42
CA ILE A 67 1.69 -3.81 -9.83
C ILE A 67 1.59 -3.74 -8.29
N ARG A 68 0.51 -3.17 -7.74
CA ARG A 68 0.30 -3.13 -6.28
C ARG A 68 0.16 -4.55 -5.71
N LYS A 69 -0.56 -5.46 -6.37
CA LYS A 69 -0.72 -6.84 -5.92
C LYS A 69 0.61 -7.61 -5.94
N GLN A 70 1.40 -7.46 -7.01
CA GLN A 70 2.74 -8.05 -7.09
C GLN A 70 3.64 -7.57 -5.94
N ARG A 71 3.62 -6.26 -5.63
CA ARG A 71 4.37 -5.70 -4.50
C ARG A 71 3.87 -6.22 -3.15
N GLN A 72 2.56 -6.31 -2.95
CA GLN A 72 2.01 -6.88 -1.72
C GLN A 72 2.40 -8.34 -1.54
N MET A 73 2.41 -9.14 -2.60
CA MET A 73 2.89 -10.53 -2.57
C MET A 73 4.35 -10.58 -2.12
N GLN A 74 5.22 -9.73 -2.70
CA GLN A 74 6.62 -9.65 -2.28
C GLN A 74 6.77 -9.24 -0.81
N HIS A 75 6.01 -8.23 -0.36
CA HIS A 75 6.06 -7.78 1.04
C HIS A 75 5.57 -8.86 2.00
N ALA A 76 4.53 -9.62 1.64
CA ALA A 76 4.03 -10.72 2.44
C ALA A 76 5.06 -11.85 2.55
N ALA A 77 5.71 -12.23 1.44
CA ALA A 77 6.78 -13.22 1.44
C ALA A 77 7.94 -12.79 2.35
N ASN A 78 8.42 -11.56 2.21
CA ASN A 78 9.48 -11.02 3.07
C ASN A 78 9.07 -11.02 4.56
N SER A 79 7.82 -10.64 4.85
CA SER A 79 7.32 -10.60 6.23
C SER A 79 7.24 -12.00 6.83
N HIS A 80 6.83 -13.00 6.04
CA HIS A 80 6.82 -14.40 6.44
C HIS A 80 8.25 -14.90 6.74
N ASP A 81 9.22 -14.61 5.87
CA ASP A 81 10.61 -15.03 6.07
C ASP A 81 11.22 -14.40 7.34
N ILE A 82 10.97 -13.11 7.58
CA ILE A 82 11.39 -12.43 8.80
C ILE A 82 10.72 -13.07 10.03
N ALA A 83 9.41 -13.32 9.98
CA ALA A 83 8.69 -13.95 11.09
C ALA A 83 9.21 -15.35 11.40
N ARG A 84 9.52 -16.16 10.38
CA ARG A 84 10.13 -17.49 10.55
C ARG A 84 11.51 -17.39 11.21
N ALA A 85 12.39 -16.52 10.71
CA ALA A 85 13.72 -16.34 11.29
C ALA A 85 13.64 -15.89 12.77
N ASN A 86 12.71 -14.99 13.09
CA ASN A 86 12.49 -14.54 14.46
C ASN A 86 11.98 -15.68 15.37
N LEU A 87 11.08 -16.54 14.87
CA LEU A 87 10.60 -17.70 15.60
C LEU A 87 11.74 -18.69 15.91
N GLU A 88 12.61 -18.98 14.93
CA GLU A 88 13.77 -19.85 15.13
C GLU A 88 14.72 -19.31 16.20
N VAL A 89 14.97 -18.00 16.21
CA VAL A 89 15.80 -17.34 17.24
C VAL A 89 15.12 -17.45 18.61
N ALA A 90 13.82 -17.18 18.71
CA ALA A 90 13.09 -17.28 19.97
C ALA A 90 13.14 -18.71 20.54
N GLN A 91 12.99 -19.72 19.70
CA GLN A 91 13.09 -21.13 20.10
C GLN A 91 14.50 -21.53 20.56
N LYS A 92 15.56 -21.00 19.92
CA LYS A 92 16.94 -21.21 20.39
C LYS A 92 17.17 -20.60 21.77
N ILE A 93 16.60 -19.42 22.04
CA ILE A 93 16.66 -18.78 23.36
C ILE A 93 15.94 -19.63 24.40
N GLU A 94 14.74 -20.12 24.08
CA GLU A 94 13.97 -21.02 24.97
C GLU A 94 14.76 -22.28 25.36
N ARG A 95 15.51 -22.86 24.41
CA ARG A 95 16.38 -24.03 24.66
C ARG A 95 17.72 -23.69 25.32
N GLY A 96 18.03 -22.42 25.56
CA GLY A 96 19.32 -21.97 26.09
C GLY A 96 20.50 -22.08 25.10
N GLU A 97 20.21 -22.28 23.81
CA GLU A 97 21.19 -22.38 22.73
C GLU A 97 21.65 -20.99 22.21
N ALA A 98 20.91 -19.94 22.57
CA ALA A 98 21.23 -18.56 22.26
C ALA A 98 20.91 -17.66 23.47
N MET A 99 21.67 -16.57 23.61
CA MET A 99 21.40 -15.52 24.59
C MET A 99 20.75 -14.33 23.87
N PRO A 100 19.69 -13.73 24.44
CA PRO A 100 19.19 -12.46 23.93
C PRO A 100 20.31 -11.42 24.01
N ALA A 101 20.47 -10.62 22.96
CA ALA A 101 21.41 -9.52 22.98
C ALA A 101 21.01 -8.53 24.10
N LYS A 102 22.00 -8.03 24.85
CA LYS A 102 21.77 -6.91 25.78
C LYS A 102 21.52 -5.65 24.96
N GLY A 103 20.27 -5.28 24.78
CA GLY A 103 19.89 -3.98 24.21
C GLY A 103 19.88 -2.92 25.32
N THR A 104 20.67 -1.86 25.17
CA THR A 104 20.40 -0.59 25.85
C THR A 104 19.23 0.06 25.12
N LEU A 105 18.02 -0.03 25.65
CA LEU A 105 16.93 0.86 25.26
C LEU A 105 17.20 2.21 25.95
N SER A 106 17.98 3.08 25.30
CA SER A 106 17.95 4.51 25.64
C SER A 106 16.63 5.07 25.12
N PHE A 107 15.63 5.08 25.99
CA PHE A 107 14.46 5.95 25.83
C PHE A 107 14.92 7.38 26.14
N ASP A 108 15.50 8.06 25.16
CA ASP A 108 15.61 9.50 25.20
C ASP A 108 14.22 10.03 24.89
N GLY A 109 13.48 10.32 25.96
CA GLY A 109 12.11 10.79 25.90
C GLY A 109 12.00 12.23 25.37
N LEU A 110 10.83 12.46 24.73
CA LEU A 110 10.22 13.73 24.33
C LEU A 110 10.84 14.46 23.12
#